data_AF-A0AA46AHR8-F1
#
_entry.id   AF-A0AA46AHR8-F1
#
_cell.length_a   1.000
_cell.length_b   1.000
_cell.length_c   1.000
_cell.angle_alpha   90.00
_cell.angle_beta   90.00
_cell.angle_gamma   90.00
#
_symmetry.space_group_name_H-M   'P 1'
#
loop_
_entity.id
_entity.type
_entity.pdbx_description
1 polymer ?
#
loop_
_entity_poly.entity_id
_entity_poly.type
_entity_poly.pdbx_seq_one_letter_code
_entity_poly.pdbx_strand_id
1 'polypeptide(L)'
;MDKDAAHTGMQPYPSRDLQGICYQCHAGVTDTFADSIHYNLHGMQNGLMAFSHDSLLSDSPHHDEIFDKNCIACHATCGDCHVSRPKVFTGGLIDQHNFFGTPPMDQTCFGCHGARNAGEFMGTVGFRGDVHFEMGMTCMDCHPVNNFHGTGEVNDSMWTKSELPSCYDCHDDQRPGQSELQVHNIHGDSLSCQVCHAQANNNCFECHVEYNEDQTGLGSTSTVRLMFRIGKNPIQSESRPYEYVTLRHIPTYVDSFEVVGPDLLPNYDDISNWKYSPTHNIQRITFQNESCDACHGNEKIFLREEDLLESDSKANWNLIPVVPQ
;
A
#
# COMPACT_ATOMS: atom_id res chain seq x y z
N MET A 1 41.46 -14.17 -0.72
CA MET A 1 41.16 -13.33 0.46
C MET A 1 39.96 -13.94 1.12
N ASP A 2 39.99 -14.10 2.44
CA ASP A 2 38.80 -14.47 3.19
C ASP A 2 37.75 -13.34 3.08
N LYS A 3 36.51 -13.71 2.73
CA LYS A 3 35.42 -12.76 2.50
C LYS A 3 35.07 -12.01 3.79
N ASP A 4 35.09 -12.71 4.92
CA ASP A 4 34.71 -12.15 6.21
C ASP A 4 35.79 -11.17 6.70
N ALA A 5 37.08 -11.52 6.50
CA ALA A 5 38.18 -10.59 6.72
C ALA A 5 38.10 -9.34 5.81
N ALA A 6 37.70 -9.48 4.56
CA ALA A 6 37.56 -8.36 3.62
C ALA A 6 36.38 -7.41 3.95
N HIS A 7 35.35 -7.91 4.64
CA HIS A 7 34.19 -7.12 5.06
C HIS A 7 34.27 -6.62 6.50
N THR A 8 35.35 -6.93 7.22
CA THR A 8 35.54 -6.44 8.60
C THR A 8 35.60 -4.91 8.60
N GLY A 9 34.66 -4.26 9.30
CA GLY A 9 34.56 -2.79 9.38
C GLY A 9 33.86 -2.12 8.19
N MET A 10 33.39 -2.89 7.20
CA MET A 10 32.56 -2.35 6.12
C MET A 10 31.18 -2.00 6.67
N GLN A 11 30.72 -0.78 6.37
CA GLN A 11 29.35 -0.39 6.67
C GLN A 11 28.47 -0.90 5.50
N PRO A 12 27.47 -1.79 5.75
CA PRO A 12 26.69 -2.44 4.69
C PRO A 12 25.57 -1.58 4.06
N TYR A 13 25.15 -0.49 4.70
CA TYR A 13 24.11 0.46 4.27
C TYR A 13 24.54 1.92 4.51
N PRO A 14 25.52 2.46 3.76
CA PRO A 14 26.16 3.72 4.11
C PRO A 14 25.23 4.92 3.88
N SER A 15 24.24 4.75 3.00
CA SER A 15 23.16 5.71 2.72
C SER A 15 22.12 5.82 3.83
N ARG A 16 22.22 5.02 4.92
CA ARG A 16 21.39 5.24 6.12
C ARG A 16 21.76 6.54 6.85
N ASP A 17 23.02 6.94 6.75
CA ASP A 17 23.48 8.21 7.28
C ASP A 17 23.10 9.35 6.32
N LEU A 18 22.03 10.06 6.65
CA LEU A 18 21.53 11.18 5.83
C LEU A 18 22.46 12.39 5.83
N GLN A 19 23.43 12.48 6.74
CA GLN A 19 24.50 13.48 6.73
C GLN A 19 25.82 12.92 6.15
N GLY A 20 25.78 11.69 5.66
CA GLY A 20 26.94 10.95 5.17
C GLY A 20 27.29 11.27 3.71
N ILE A 21 27.70 10.25 2.97
CA ILE A 21 28.25 10.41 1.62
C ILE A 21 27.25 11.02 0.62
N CYS A 22 25.97 10.70 0.76
CA CYS A 22 24.92 11.20 -0.13
C CYS A 22 24.69 12.71 0.07
N TYR A 23 24.75 13.20 1.31
CA TYR A 23 24.54 14.60 1.68
C TYR A 23 25.49 15.55 0.94
N GLN A 24 26.74 15.12 0.74
CA GLN A 24 27.78 15.95 0.14
C GLN A 24 27.42 16.48 -1.26
N CYS A 25 26.57 15.74 -1.99
CA CYS A 25 26.10 16.12 -3.33
C CYS A 25 24.58 16.31 -3.42
N HIS A 26 23.82 15.73 -2.49
CA HIS A 26 22.34 15.67 -2.52
C HIS A 26 21.69 16.25 -1.25
N ALA A 27 22.33 17.23 -0.59
CA ALA A 27 21.85 17.85 0.65
C ALA A 27 20.35 18.18 0.65
N GLY A 28 19.85 18.80 -0.41
CA GLY A 28 18.42 19.15 -0.50
C GLY A 28 17.46 17.96 -0.52
N VAL A 29 17.87 16.82 -1.08
CA VAL A 29 17.07 15.58 -1.08
C VAL A 29 17.17 14.88 0.27
N THR A 30 18.38 14.83 0.85
CA THR A 30 18.59 14.20 2.15
C THR A 30 17.86 14.94 3.27
N ASP A 31 17.74 16.27 3.18
CA ASP A 31 17.02 17.10 4.15
C ASP A 31 15.52 16.77 4.20
N THR A 32 14.88 16.50 3.04
CA THR A 32 13.45 16.17 3.00
C THR A 32 13.16 14.69 3.15
N PHE A 33 14.13 13.81 2.85
CA PHE A 33 13.91 12.36 2.87
C PHE A 33 13.67 11.83 4.29
N ALA A 34 14.23 12.48 5.32
CA ALA A 34 13.96 12.16 6.71
C ALA A 34 12.45 12.22 7.07
N ASP A 35 11.70 13.09 6.40
CA ASP A 35 10.26 13.27 6.62
C ASP A 35 9.40 12.39 5.69
N SER A 36 10.03 11.71 4.72
CA SER A 36 9.34 10.80 3.82
C SER A 36 8.80 9.57 4.56
N ILE A 37 7.57 9.18 4.21
CA ILE A 37 6.96 7.94 4.73
C ILE A 37 7.73 6.67 4.35
N HIS A 38 8.59 6.71 3.33
CA HIS A 38 9.47 5.59 2.97
C HIS A 38 10.67 5.46 3.91
N TYR A 39 11.06 6.56 4.58
CA TYR A 39 12.15 6.56 5.55
C TYR A 39 11.64 6.35 6.98
N ASN A 40 10.60 7.09 7.38
CA ASN A 40 10.13 7.10 8.77
C ASN A 40 9.01 6.09 9.08
N LEU A 41 8.37 5.52 8.05
CA LEU A 41 7.24 4.58 8.15
C LEU A 41 6.04 5.07 8.99
N HIS A 42 5.93 6.37 9.22
CA HIS A 42 4.93 6.97 10.12
C HIS A 42 3.49 6.58 9.73
N GLY A 43 3.20 6.49 8.43
CA GLY A 43 1.89 6.05 7.94
C GLY A 43 1.53 4.60 8.27
N MET A 44 2.51 3.68 8.28
CA MET A 44 2.27 2.29 8.68
C MET A 44 2.14 2.18 10.20
N GLN A 45 2.98 2.90 10.93
CA GLN A 45 2.91 2.99 12.38
C GLN A 45 1.53 3.49 12.84
N ASN A 46 1.06 4.62 12.31
CA ASN A 46 -0.26 5.16 12.65
C ASN A 46 -1.40 4.22 12.27
N GLY A 47 -1.28 3.54 11.13
CA GLY A 47 -2.25 2.53 10.71
C GLY A 47 -2.40 1.39 11.72
N LEU A 48 -1.29 0.91 12.28
CA LEU A 48 -1.27 -0.11 13.32
C LEU A 48 -1.74 0.45 14.67
N MET A 49 -1.27 1.65 15.04
CA MET A 49 -1.66 2.34 16.28
C MET A 49 -3.15 2.68 16.32
N ALA A 50 -3.83 2.79 15.19
CA ALA A 50 -5.29 2.94 15.17
C ALA A 50 -6.01 1.69 15.72
N PHE A 51 -5.47 0.48 15.46
CA PHE A 51 -6.02 -0.76 15.99
C PHE A 51 -5.53 -1.05 17.43
N SER A 52 -4.32 -0.59 17.77
CA SER A 52 -3.79 -0.68 19.13
C SER A 52 -4.13 0.56 19.97
N HIS A 53 -3.63 0.65 21.22
CA HIS A 53 -3.43 1.94 21.89
C HIS A 53 -1.99 2.41 21.66
N ASP A 54 -1.76 3.72 21.63
CA ASP A 54 -0.43 4.35 21.51
C ASP A 54 0.60 3.78 22.50
N SER A 55 0.14 3.42 23.70
CA SER A 55 0.98 2.91 24.78
C SER A 55 1.14 1.38 24.76
N LEU A 56 0.20 0.61 24.19
CA LEU A 56 0.21 -0.85 24.36
C LEU A 56 1.25 -1.55 23.50
N LEU A 57 1.45 -1.08 22.27
CA LEU A 57 2.53 -1.61 21.45
C LEU A 57 3.85 -1.06 21.94
N SER A 58 4.00 0.25 22.18
CA SER A 58 5.26 0.89 22.57
C SER A 58 5.76 0.55 23.98
N ASP A 59 4.86 0.29 24.92
CA ASP A 59 5.21 -0.14 26.28
C ASP A 59 5.31 -1.66 26.42
N SER A 60 4.99 -2.43 25.37
CA SER A 60 5.18 -3.88 25.37
C SER A 60 6.68 -4.18 25.46
N PRO A 61 7.12 -5.09 26.35
CA PRO A 61 8.52 -5.55 26.38
C PRO A 61 8.95 -6.22 25.06
N HIS A 62 8.00 -6.50 24.17
CA HIS A 62 8.23 -7.07 22.84
C HIS A 62 8.05 -6.05 21.69
N HIS A 63 7.81 -4.76 21.97
CA HIS A 63 7.64 -3.71 20.95
C HIS A 63 8.78 -3.70 19.94
N ASP A 64 9.98 -3.47 20.45
CA ASP A 64 11.20 -3.33 19.66
C ASP A 64 11.45 -4.63 18.89
N GLU A 65 11.18 -5.78 19.51
CA GLU A 65 11.34 -7.10 18.91
C GLU A 65 10.41 -7.31 17.70
N ILE A 66 9.13 -6.95 17.77
CA ILE A 66 8.17 -7.10 16.66
C ILE A 66 8.49 -6.12 15.53
N PHE A 67 8.68 -4.86 15.90
CA PHE A 67 8.90 -3.81 14.92
C PHE A 67 10.23 -4.04 14.20
N ASP A 68 11.32 -4.38 14.91
CA ASP A 68 12.61 -4.69 14.29
C ASP A 68 12.56 -5.97 13.44
N LYS A 69 11.81 -7.00 13.87
CA LYS A 69 11.78 -8.31 13.19
C LYS A 69 10.84 -8.37 11.98
N ASN A 70 9.82 -7.53 11.89
CA ASN A 70 8.78 -7.66 10.85
C ASN A 70 8.38 -6.33 10.18
N CYS A 71 8.30 -5.24 10.94
CA CYS A 71 7.79 -3.96 10.42
C CYS A 71 8.88 -3.08 9.81
N ILE A 72 10.10 -3.11 10.36
CA ILE A 72 11.20 -2.22 10.00
C ILE A 72 11.96 -2.69 8.74
N ALA A 73 11.70 -3.92 8.27
CA ALA A 73 12.27 -4.45 7.04
C ALA A 73 11.96 -3.62 5.79
N CYS A 74 10.96 -2.74 5.87
CA CYS A 74 10.53 -1.82 4.82
C CYS A 74 11.17 -0.42 4.88
N HIS A 75 11.91 -0.05 5.94
CA HIS A 75 12.58 1.26 5.99
C HIS A 75 13.58 1.37 4.84
N ALA A 76 13.35 2.34 3.96
CA ALA A 76 14.21 2.56 2.81
C ALA A 76 15.34 3.55 3.13
N THR A 77 16.51 3.26 2.60
CA THR A 77 17.62 4.19 2.43
C THR A 77 17.77 4.56 0.96
N CYS A 78 18.61 5.54 0.63
CA CYS A 78 18.91 5.83 -0.78
C CYS A 78 19.43 4.59 -1.53
N GLY A 79 20.07 3.66 -0.82
CA GLY A 79 20.64 2.46 -1.41
C GLY A 79 19.59 1.49 -1.91
N ASP A 80 18.48 1.34 -1.18
CA ASP A 80 17.40 0.38 -1.48
C ASP A 80 16.63 0.71 -2.77
N CYS A 81 16.80 1.93 -3.30
CA CYS A 81 16.24 2.34 -4.59
C CYS A 81 17.32 2.55 -5.65
N HIS A 82 18.48 3.11 -5.29
CA HIS A 82 19.45 3.58 -6.28
C HIS A 82 20.61 2.63 -6.54
N VAL A 83 20.81 1.54 -5.78
CA VAL A 83 21.97 0.64 -6.00
C VAL A 83 21.74 -0.82 -5.62
N SER A 84 20.86 -1.10 -4.66
CA SER A 84 20.61 -2.45 -4.13
C SER A 84 19.13 -2.80 -4.14
N ARG A 85 18.84 -4.12 -4.16
CA ARG A 85 17.48 -4.62 -3.93
C ARG A 85 17.15 -4.50 -2.44
N PRO A 86 15.90 -4.22 -2.05
CA PRO A 86 15.49 -4.17 -0.65
C PRO A 86 15.77 -5.49 0.08
N LYS A 87 16.09 -5.40 1.38
CA LYS A 87 16.42 -6.58 2.21
C LYS A 87 15.28 -7.57 2.31
N VAL A 88 14.05 -7.07 2.40
CA VAL A 88 12.82 -7.88 2.49
C VAL A 88 12.59 -8.72 1.23
N PHE A 89 13.26 -8.41 0.12
CA PHE A 89 13.17 -9.16 -1.12
C PHE A 89 14.32 -10.16 -1.28
N THR A 90 15.48 -9.68 -1.70
CA THR A 90 16.67 -10.52 -1.92
C THR A 90 17.96 -9.87 -1.42
N GLY A 91 17.95 -8.56 -1.16
CA GLY A 91 19.16 -7.81 -0.89
C GLY A 91 20.14 -7.80 -2.06
N GLY A 92 21.35 -7.31 -1.78
CA GLY A 92 22.46 -7.31 -2.73
C GLY A 92 22.35 -6.23 -3.82
N LEU A 93 23.47 -6.00 -4.49
CA LEU A 93 23.60 -4.97 -5.52
C LEU A 93 22.84 -5.36 -6.79
N ILE A 94 22.19 -4.38 -7.41
CA ILE A 94 21.44 -4.58 -8.66
C ILE A 94 22.41 -4.75 -9.82
N ASP A 95 23.33 -3.80 -9.97
CA ASP A 95 24.38 -3.79 -11.01
C ASP A 95 25.70 -3.29 -10.42
N GLN A 96 26.29 -4.14 -9.56
CA GLN A 96 27.53 -3.81 -8.84
C GLN A 96 27.41 -2.43 -8.14
N HIS A 97 28.36 -1.52 -8.33
CA HIS A 97 28.35 -0.20 -7.71
C HIS A 97 27.75 0.88 -8.63
N ASN A 98 27.02 0.51 -9.68
CA ASN A 98 26.36 1.48 -10.55
C ASN A 98 25.10 2.02 -9.88
N PHE A 99 25.02 3.34 -9.79
CA PHE A 99 23.87 4.04 -9.21
C PHE A 99 22.86 4.37 -10.31
N PHE A 100 21.59 4.12 -10.02
CA PHE A 100 20.48 4.42 -10.92
C PHE A 100 19.92 5.80 -10.59
N GLY A 101 19.87 6.73 -11.54
CA GLY A 101 19.12 7.98 -11.36
C GLY A 101 17.61 7.71 -11.21
N THR A 102 17.10 6.79 -12.03
CA THR A 102 15.72 6.29 -12.00
C THR A 102 15.75 4.82 -11.58
N PRO A 103 15.21 4.47 -10.39
CA PRO A 103 15.22 3.10 -9.88
C PRO A 103 14.53 2.10 -10.83
N PRO A 104 15.11 0.91 -11.06
CA PRO A 104 14.43 -0.16 -11.79
C PRO A 104 13.30 -0.74 -10.93
N MET A 105 12.06 -0.48 -11.33
CA MET A 105 10.87 -0.72 -10.50
C MET A 105 10.62 -2.20 -10.15
N ASP A 106 11.03 -3.12 -11.02
CA ASP A 106 10.90 -4.57 -10.87
C ASP A 106 11.80 -5.14 -9.76
N GLN A 107 12.87 -4.44 -9.41
CA GLN A 107 13.88 -4.87 -8.44
C GLN A 107 13.92 -4.00 -7.18
N THR A 108 13.23 -2.86 -7.19
CA THR A 108 13.21 -1.90 -6.08
C THR A 108 11.80 -1.77 -5.52
N CYS A 109 10.89 -1.10 -6.25
CA CYS A 109 9.49 -0.92 -5.84
C CYS A 109 8.79 -2.26 -5.57
N PHE A 110 8.94 -3.23 -6.47
CA PHE A 110 8.37 -4.57 -6.30
C PHE A 110 8.90 -5.27 -5.04
N GLY A 111 10.16 -5.02 -4.65
CA GLY A 111 10.75 -5.66 -3.49
C GLY A 111 9.98 -5.40 -2.19
N CYS A 112 9.47 -4.18 -2.00
CA CYS A 112 8.68 -3.83 -0.82
C CYS A 112 7.16 -3.88 -1.07
N HIS A 113 6.69 -3.41 -2.23
CA HIS A 113 5.25 -3.36 -2.53
C HIS A 113 4.67 -4.69 -2.99
N GLY A 114 5.54 -5.63 -3.41
CA GLY A 114 5.25 -7.02 -3.69
C GLY A 114 4.00 -7.25 -4.54
N ALA A 115 3.29 -8.32 -4.21
CA ALA A 115 2.04 -8.72 -4.85
C ALA A 115 0.92 -7.67 -4.78
N ARG A 116 0.92 -6.79 -3.77
CA ARG A 116 -0.24 -5.96 -3.41
C ARG A 116 -0.40 -4.73 -4.30
N ASN A 117 0.69 -4.05 -4.66
CA ASN A 117 0.62 -2.90 -5.57
C ASN A 117 1.43 -3.16 -6.85
N ALA A 118 2.70 -3.56 -6.70
CA ALA A 118 3.57 -3.77 -7.86
C ALA A 118 3.13 -4.99 -8.68
N GLY A 119 2.73 -6.08 -8.03
CA GLY A 119 2.25 -7.28 -8.72
C GLY A 119 0.91 -7.09 -9.43
N GLU A 120 0.03 -6.24 -8.90
CA GLU A 120 -1.18 -5.80 -9.58
C GLU A 120 -0.84 -4.97 -10.83
N PHE A 121 0.04 -3.97 -10.67
CA PHE A 121 0.43 -3.08 -11.75
C PHE A 121 1.09 -3.85 -12.90
N MET A 122 2.02 -4.74 -12.54
CA MET A 122 2.80 -5.53 -13.49
C MET A 122 2.05 -6.78 -14.00
N GLY A 123 0.86 -7.08 -13.48
CA GLY A 123 0.05 -8.23 -13.88
C GLY A 123 0.60 -9.60 -13.43
N THR A 124 1.48 -9.64 -12.43
CA THR A 124 1.92 -10.90 -11.81
C THR A 124 0.89 -11.44 -10.80
N VAL A 125 -0.11 -10.63 -10.46
CA VAL A 125 -1.22 -10.93 -9.56
C VAL A 125 -2.51 -10.43 -10.18
N GLY A 126 -3.61 -11.15 -9.96
CA GLY A 126 -4.91 -10.80 -10.52
C GLY A 126 -5.11 -11.40 -11.91
N PHE A 127 -5.97 -10.77 -12.71
CA PHE A 127 -6.37 -11.30 -14.01
C PHE A 127 -5.51 -10.80 -15.17
N ARG A 128 -5.13 -9.50 -15.15
CA ARG A 128 -4.31 -8.83 -16.18
C ARG A 128 -3.47 -7.73 -15.53
N GLY A 129 -2.40 -7.32 -16.21
CA GLY A 129 -1.62 -6.16 -15.80
C GLY A 129 -2.35 -4.87 -16.09
N ASP A 130 -1.98 -3.81 -15.40
CA ASP A 130 -2.55 -2.47 -15.58
C ASP A 130 -2.29 -1.98 -17.02
N VAL A 131 -3.30 -1.39 -17.66
CA VAL A 131 -3.17 -0.88 -19.04
C VAL A 131 -2.06 0.16 -19.18
N HIS A 132 -1.78 0.94 -18.13
CA HIS A 132 -0.69 1.91 -18.13
C HIS A 132 0.67 1.22 -18.14
N PHE A 133 0.82 0.14 -17.36
CA PHE A 133 2.02 -0.69 -17.38
C PHE A 133 2.23 -1.35 -18.75
N GLU A 134 1.16 -1.89 -19.35
CA GLU A 134 1.20 -2.46 -20.70
C GLU A 134 1.60 -1.44 -21.77
N MET A 135 1.33 -0.15 -21.53
CA MET A 135 1.76 0.97 -22.37
C MET A 135 3.17 1.48 -22.06
N GLY A 136 3.88 0.86 -21.12
CA GLY A 136 5.27 1.17 -20.77
C GLY A 136 5.44 2.20 -19.65
N MET A 137 4.37 2.57 -18.93
CA MET A 137 4.48 3.42 -17.75
C MET A 137 5.07 2.66 -16.56
N THR A 138 5.73 3.42 -15.69
CA THR A 138 6.34 3.02 -14.43
C THR A 138 5.63 3.72 -13.26
N CYS A 139 5.97 3.33 -12.03
CA CYS A 139 5.41 3.97 -10.83
C CYS A 139 5.60 5.49 -10.83
N MET A 140 6.74 5.97 -11.35
CA MET A 140 7.13 7.39 -11.33
C MET A 140 6.44 8.23 -12.40
N ASP A 141 5.77 7.61 -13.38
CA ASP A 141 4.97 8.34 -14.36
C ASP A 141 3.65 8.84 -13.77
N CYS A 142 3.19 8.22 -12.68
CA CYS A 142 2.03 8.68 -11.90
C CYS A 142 2.46 9.37 -10.60
N HIS A 143 3.46 8.84 -9.90
CA HIS A 143 3.92 9.38 -8.63
C HIS A 143 5.07 10.39 -8.81
N PRO A 144 4.89 11.67 -8.45
CA PRO A 144 5.96 12.64 -8.52
C PRO A 144 7.08 12.33 -7.51
N VAL A 145 8.31 12.80 -7.78
CA VAL A 145 9.51 12.43 -7.02
C VAL A 145 9.41 12.75 -5.52
N ASN A 146 8.70 13.82 -5.15
CA ASN A 146 8.45 14.20 -3.75
C ASN A 146 7.63 13.15 -2.97
N ASN A 147 6.87 12.28 -3.65
CA ASN A 147 6.19 11.17 -2.99
C ASN A 147 7.16 10.15 -2.38
N PHE A 148 8.41 10.14 -2.86
CA PHE A 148 9.49 9.25 -2.42
C PHE A 148 10.52 9.99 -1.58
N HIS A 149 10.99 11.15 -2.07
CA HIS A 149 12.02 11.96 -1.41
C HIS A 149 11.50 12.85 -0.28
N GLY A 150 10.19 12.90 -0.05
CA GLY A 150 9.57 13.77 0.94
C GLY A 150 9.49 15.24 0.49
N THR A 151 8.78 16.04 1.27
CA THR A 151 8.55 17.47 1.04
C THR A 151 9.13 18.35 2.15
N GLY A 152 9.72 17.77 3.18
CA GLY A 152 10.06 18.46 4.43
C GLY A 152 8.90 18.53 5.44
N GLU A 153 7.77 17.87 5.12
CA GLU A 153 6.62 17.75 6.01
C GLU A 153 6.36 16.28 6.32
N VAL A 154 6.24 15.96 7.61
CA VAL A 154 5.86 14.63 8.06
C VAL A 154 4.37 14.40 7.74
N ASN A 155 4.07 13.25 7.15
CA ASN A 155 2.73 12.87 6.75
C ASN A 155 2.21 11.72 7.61
N ASP A 156 1.01 11.90 8.19
CA ASP A 156 0.37 10.90 9.06
C ASP A 156 0.01 9.62 8.31
N SER A 157 -0.21 9.69 7.00
CA SER A 157 -0.42 8.54 6.14
C SER A 157 -0.13 8.88 4.68
N MET A 158 -0.26 7.90 3.77
CA MET A 158 -0.22 8.20 2.34
C MET A 158 -1.34 9.17 1.91
N TRP A 159 -2.46 9.24 2.65
CA TRP A 159 -3.63 10.04 2.28
C TRP A 159 -3.52 11.53 2.63
N THR A 160 -2.55 11.91 3.45
CA THR A 160 -2.33 13.29 3.90
C THR A 160 -1.27 14.01 3.06
N LYS A 161 -0.65 13.31 2.11
CA LYS A 161 0.31 13.92 1.19
C LYS A 161 -0.37 15.02 0.37
N SER A 162 0.37 16.11 0.17
CA SER A 162 -0.09 17.26 -0.62
C SER A 162 -0.33 16.92 -2.10
N GLU A 163 0.46 15.99 -2.65
CA GLU A 163 0.38 15.59 -4.05
C GLU A 163 0.20 14.08 -4.16
N LEU A 164 -0.99 13.66 -4.58
CA LEU A 164 -1.32 12.28 -4.91
C LEU A 164 -1.64 12.16 -6.40
N PRO A 165 -1.28 11.04 -7.04
CA PRO A 165 -1.65 10.81 -8.43
C PRO A 165 -3.16 10.88 -8.62
N SER A 166 -3.61 11.57 -9.67
CA SER A 166 -5.01 11.61 -10.05
C SER A 166 -5.20 11.09 -11.47
N CYS A 167 -6.29 10.37 -11.70
CA CYS A 167 -6.70 10.00 -13.05
C CYS A 167 -6.86 11.24 -13.94
N TYR A 168 -7.30 12.37 -13.35
CA TYR A 168 -7.52 13.61 -14.07
C TYR A 168 -6.23 14.36 -14.46
N ASP A 169 -5.07 13.96 -13.96
CA ASP A 169 -3.79 14.56 -14.39
C ASP A 169 -3.49 14.25 -15.87
N CYS A 170 -4.02 13.12 -16.37
CA CYS A 170 -3.90 12.69 -17.76
C CYS A 170 -5.26 12.59 -18.49
N HIS A 171 -6.35 12.34 -17.76
CA HIS A 171 -7.70 12.17 -18.29
C HIS A 171 -8.62 13.33 -17.89
N ASP A 172 -8.13 14.57 -18.02
CA ASP A 172 -8.84 15.80 -17.66
C ASP A 172 -10.19 15.92 -18.40
N ASP A 173 -10.23 15.47 -19.65
CA ASP A 173 -11.42 15.42 -20.49
C ASP A 173 -12.48 14.44 -19.98
N GLN A 174 -12.15 13.54 -19.04
CA GLN A 174 -13.09 12.60 -18.43
C GLN A 174 -13.73 13.14 -17.14
N ARG A 175 -13.44 14.39 -16.77
CA ARG A 175 -14.08 15.02 -15.60
C ARG A 175 -15.60 15.11 -15.76
N PRO A 176 -16.36 15.04 -14.65
CA PRO A 176 -17.79 15.30 -14.66
C PRO A 176 -18.13 16.65 -15.31
N GLY A 177 -19.01 16.62 -16.30
CA GLY A 177 -19.42 17.78 -17.08
C GLY A 177 -18.55 18.08 -18.31
N GLN A 178 -17.44 17.37 -18.50
CA GLN A 178 -16.52 17.55 -19.64
C GLN A 178 -16.46 16.31 -20.54
N SER A 179 -16.72 15.13 -19.98
CA SER A 179 -16.64 13.85 -20.70
C SER A 179 -17.66 13.74 -21.83
N GLU A 180 -17.20 13.27 -22.99
CA GLU A 180 -18.08 12.84 -24.09
C GLU A 180 -18.90 11.59 -23.71
N LEU A 181 -18.34 10.73 -22.83
CA LEU A 181 -19.05 9.58 -22.28
C LEU A 181 -19.96 10.03 -21.13
N GLN A 182 -21.27 9.95 -21.38
CA GLN A 182 -22.29 10.42 -20.44
C GLN A 182 -22.22 9.74 -19.06
N VAL A 183 -21.72 8.51 -18.98
CA VAL A 183 -21.57 7.77 -17.72
C VAL A 183 -20.67 8.49 -16.70
N HIS A 184 -19.59 9.14 -17.14
CA HIS A 184 -18.71 9.93 -16.26
C HIS A 184 -19.43 11.18 -15.71
N ASN A 185 -20.36 11.74 -16.49
CA ASN A 185 -21.10 12.94 -16.09
C ASN A 185 -22.25 12.64 -15.13
N ILE A 186 -22.93 11.50 -15.32
CA ILE A 186 -24.09 11.12 -14.48
C ILE A 186 -23.62 10.67 -13.08
N HIS A 187 -22.53 9.90 -13.00
CA HIS A 187 -22.03 9.42 -11.72
C HIS A 187 -21.20 10.47 -10.97
N GLY A 188 -20.64 11.45 -11.69
CA GLY A 188 -19.95 12.57 -11.09
C GLY A 188 -18.90 12.16 -10.06
N ASP A 189 -18.95 12.81 -8.92
CA ASP A 189 -18.06 12.55 -7.79
C ASP A 189 -18.59 11.47 -6.83
N SER A 190 -19.68 10.76 -7.16
CA SER A 190 -20.21 9.70 -6.28
C SER A 190 -19.34 8.44 -6.25
N LEU A 191 -18.59 8.17 -7.33
CA LEU A 191 -17.78 6.96 -7.49
C LEU A 191 -16.31 7.32 -7.69
N SER A 192 -15.40 6.64 -6.98
CA SER A 192 -13.97 6.69 -7.38
C SER A 192 -13.79 6.01 -8.75
N CYS A 193 -12.84 6.48 -9.57
CA CYS A 193 -12.60 5.93 -10.91
C CYS A 193 -12.39 4.40 -10.90
N GLN A 194 -11.74 3.89 -9.85
CA GLN A 194 -11.47 2.47 -9.63
C GLN A 194 -12.75 1.63 -9.54
N VAL A 195 -13.90 2.19 -9.13
CA VAL A 195 -15.18 1.48 -9.11
C VAL A 195 -15.50 0.90 -10.49
N CYS A 196 -15.28 1.68 -11.55
CA CYS A 196 -15.49 1.23 -12.93
C CYS A 196 -14.24 0.60 -13.54
N HIS A 197 -13.05 1.07 -13.17
CA HIS A 197 -11.83 0.76 -13.93
C HIS A 197 -10.90 -0.27 -13.28
N ALA A 198 -11.09 -0.62 -12.01
CA ALA A 198 -10.25 -1.61 -11.36
C ALA A 198 -10.75 -3.04 -11.58
N GLN A 199 -9.84 -3.98 -11.35
CA GLN A 199 -10.10 -5.42 -11.40
C GLN A 199 -10.05 -6.02 -9.99
N ALA A 200 -10.42 -7.30 -9.89
CA ALA A 200 -10.22 -8.05 -8.66
C ALA A 200 -8.75 -8.04 -8.23
N ASN A 201 -8.54 -7.90 -6.94
CA ASN A 201 -7.23 -7.78 -6.31
C ASN A 201 -7.09 -8.79 -5.17
N ASN A 202 -5.88 -8.90 -4.63
CA ASN A 202 -5.60 -9.77 -3.48
C ASN A 202 -6.20 -9.16 -2.21
N ASN A 203 -7.03 -9.96 -1.55
CA ASN A 203 -7.62 -9.72 -0.25
C ASN A 203 -7.08 -10.76 0.72
N CYS A 204 -6.52 -10.32 1.85
CA CYS A 204 -5.85 -11.19 2.80
C CYS A 204 -6.65 -11.24 4.09
N PHE A 205 -7.14 -12.42 4.46
CA PHE A 205 -7.97 -12.66 5.63
C PHE A 205 -7.18 -13.40 6.70
N GLU A 206 -7.59 -13.20 7.97
CA GLU A 206 -7.12 -14.00 9.11
C GLU A 206 -5.60 -14.08 9.19
N CYS A 207 -4.97 -12.89 9.26
CA CYS A 207 -3.53 -12.82 9.38
C CYS A 207 -3.10 -13.21 10.79
N HIS A 208 -2.32 -14.28 10.90
CA HIS A 208 -1.68 -14.69 12.14
C HIS A 208 -0.17 -14.59 12.01
N VAL A 209 0.45 -14.00 13.02
CA VAL A 209 1.90 -13.88 13.13
C VAL A 209 2.44 -14.98 14.03
N GLU A 210 3.47 -15.67 13.59
CA GLU A 210 4.13 -16.76 14.31
C GLU A 210 5.65 -16.57 14.29
N TYR A 211 6.36 -17.09 15.29
CA TYR A 211 7.82 -17.12 15.24
C TYR A 211 8.30 -18.14 14.19
N ASN A 212 9.33 -17.76 13.43
CA ASN A 212 10.05 -18.71 12.58
C ASN A 212 10.70 -19.81 13.43
N GLU A 213 11.04 -20.95 12.81
CA GLU A 213 11.57 -22.14 13.51
C GLU A 213 12.78 -21.86 14.42
N ASP A 214 13.61 -20.87 14.08
CA ASP A 214 14.80 -20.46 14.83
C ASP A 214 14.57 -19.30 15.81
N GLN A 215 13.32 -18.81 15.93
CA GLN A 215 12.89 -17.70 16.78
C GLN A 215 13.58 -16.34 16.50
N THR A 216 14.26 -16.22 15.37
CA THR A 216 14.98 -14.99 15.01
C THR A 216 14.09 -13.95 14.34
N GLY A 217 12.91 -14.34 13.84
CA GLY A 217 11.97 -13.49 13.13
C GLY A 217 10.52 -13.94 13.30
N LEU A 218 9.61 -13.10 12.82
CA LEU A 218 8.18 -13.37 12.76
C LEU A 218 7.77 -13.63 11.31
N GLY A 219 7.07 -14.72 11.05
CA GLY A 219 6.37 -15.02 9.81
C GLY A 219 4.88 -14.72 9.94
N SER A 220 4.19 -14.56 8.81
CA SER A 220 2.73 -14.38 8.80
C SER A 220 2.06 -15.40 7.88
N THR A 221 0.95 -15.98 8.34
CA THR A 221 0.05 -16.76 7.49
C THR A 221 -1.25 -15.99 7.28
N SER A 222 -1.81 -16.05 6.08
CA SER A 222 -3.12 -15.46 5.79
C SER A 222 -3.81 -16.23 4.66
N THR A 223 -5.14 -16.23 4.69
CA THR A 223 -5.92 -16.75 3.56
C THR A 223 -6.05 -15.66 2.50
N VAL A 224 -5.53 -15.89 1.31
CA VAL A 224 -5.63 -14.93 0.20
C VAL A 224 -6.79 -15.29 -0.72
N ARG A 225 -7.65 -14.32 -1.03
CA ARG A 225 -8.72 -14.44 -2.02
C ARG A 225 -8.59 -13.33 -3.07
N LEU A 226 -8.78 -13.68 -4.34
CA LEU A 226 -8.92 -12.70 -5.41
C LEU A 226 -10.37 -12.22 -5.48
N MET A 227 -10.62 -10.96 -5.13
CA MET A 227 -11.97 -10.41 -5.02
C MET A 227 -12.03 -8.97 -5.51
N PHE A 228 -13.21 -8.56 -5.98
CA PHE A 228 -13.55 -7.19 -6.30
C PHE A 228 -14.81 -6.82 -5.52
N ARG A 229 -14.75 -5.78 -4.68
CA ARG A 229 -15.88 -5.30 -3.89
C ARG A 229 -15.96 -3.79 -3.90
N ILE A 230 -17.15 -3.29 -4.20
CA ILE A 230 -17.53 -1.89 -4.06
C ILE A 230 -18.25 -1.74 -2.72
N GLY A 231 -17.85 -0.75 -1.93
CA GLY A 231 -18.52 -0.40 -0.68
C GLY A 231 -18.50 1.10 -0.44
N LYS A 232 -19.04 1.52 0.71
CA LYS A 232 -18.99 2.93 1.12
C LYS A 232 -17.56 3.36 1.42
N ASN A 233 -17.26 4.63 1.15
CA ASN A 233 -15.96 5.22 1.44
C ASN A 233 -15.74 5.39 2.96
N PRO A 234 -14.80 4.65 3.58
CA PRO A 234 -14.53 4.78 5.01
C PRO A 234 -13.79 6.07 5.39
N ILE A 235 -13.24 6.79 4.40
CA ILE A 235 -12.37 7.97 4.61
C ILE A 235 -12.79 9.15 3.71
N GLN A 236 -14.10 9.31 3.55
CA GLN A 236 -14.69 10.40 2.76
C GLN A 236 -14.24 11.77 3.28
N SER A 237 -13.82 12.63 2.37
CA SER A 237 -13.30 13.97 2.65
C SER A 237 -13.44 14.84 1.41
N GLU A 238 -13.12 16.14 1.50
CA GLU A 238 -13.20 17.03 0.33
C GLU A 238 -12.29 16.57 -0.82
N SER A 239 -11.11 16.00 -0.53
CA SER A 239 -10.20 15.46 -1.55
C SER A 239 -10.56 14.06 -2.03
N ARG A 240 -11.48 13.38 -1.34
CA ARG A 240 -12.00 12.05 -1.67
C ARG A 240 -13.52 12.04 -1.44
N PRO A 241 -14.29 12.79 -2.24
CA PRO A 241 -15.71 13.03 -1.99
C PRO A 241 -16.59 11.81 -2.29
N TYR A 242 -16.02 10.75 -2.88
CA TYR A 242 -16.73 9.55 -3.31
C TYR A 242 -17.58 8.94 -2.22
N GLU A 243 -18.82 8.62 -2.56
CA GLU A 243 -19.71 7.80 -1.73
C GLU A 243 -19.31 6.33 -1.83
N TYR A 244 -19.00 5.85 -3.04
CA TYR A 244 -18.61 4.47 -3.30
C TYR A 244 -17.16 4.35 -3.78
N VAL A 245 -16.46 3.39 -3.23
CA VAL A 245 -15.07 3.08 -3.56
C VAL A 245 -14.84 1.58 -3.68
N THR A 246 -13.75 1.20 -4.33
CA THR A 246 -13.23 -0.17 -4.25
C THR A 246 -12.62 -0.41 -2.88
N LEU A 247 -13.01 -1.52 -2.25
CA LEU A 247 -12.50 -1.93 -0.96
C LEU A 247 -11.54 -3.13 -1.09
N ARG A 248 -10.65 -3.25 -0.11
CA ARG A 248 -9.76 -4.40 0.04
C ARG A 248 -9.65 -4.79 1.50
N HIS A 249 -9.78 -6.08 1.79
CA HIS A 249 -9.48 -6.65 3.09
C HIS A 249 -7.95 -6.65 3.35
N ILE A 250 -7.52 -6.06 4.46
CA ILE A 250 -6.12 -6.03 4.89
C ILE A 250 -5.80 -7.22 5.83
N PRO A 251 -4.56 -7.74 5.83
CA PRO A 251 -4.18 -8.87 6.66
C PRO A 251 -4.15 -8.49 8.15
N THR A 252 -5.31 -8.50 8.81
CA THR A 252 -5.46 -8.18 10.23
C THR A 252 -6.61 -8.98 10.82
N TYR A 253 -6.40 -9.46 12.04
CA TYR A 253 -7.33 -10.20 12.89
C TYR A 253 -7.12 -9.76 14.35
N VAL A 254 -8.12 -9.90 15.22
CA VAL A 254 -8.01 -9.45 16.63
C VAL A 254 -6.83 -10.12 17.36
N ASP A 255 -6.55 -11.38 17.04
CA ASP A 255 -5.45 -12.17 17.62
C ASP A 255 -4.18 -12.15 16.75
N SER A 256 -4.05 -11.23 15.78
CA SER A 256 -2.88 -11.15 14.88
C SER A 256 -1.55 -11.14 15.62
N PHE A 257 -1.52 -10.61 16.85
CA PHE A 257 -0.32 -10.50 17.68
C PHE A 257 -0.39 -11.32 18.98
N GLU A 258 -1.28 -12.31 19.10
CA GLU A 258 -1.44 -13.09 20.34
C GLU A 258 -0.13 -13.76 20.81
N VAL A 259 0.71 -14.21 19.85
CA VAL A 259 2.04 -14.80 20.13
C VAL A 259 2.99 -13.85 20.87
N VAL A 260 2.73 -12.55 20.76
CA VAL A 260 3.48 -11.48 21.42
C VAL A 260 2.88 -11.16 22.78
N GLY A 261 1.56 -11.07 22.84
CA GLY A 261 0.82 -10.77 24.05
C GLY A 261 -0.69 -10.79 23.80
N PRO A 262 -1.49 -11.04 24.85
CA PRO A 262 -2.93 -11.00 24.73
C PRO A 262 -3.44 -9.57 24.50
N ASP A 263 -4.58 -9.46 23.79
CA ASP A 263 -5.38 -8.23 23.68
C ASP A 263 -4.62 -6.99 23.14
N LEU A 264 -3.71 -7.18 22.19
CA LEU A 264 -2.89 -6.07 21.64
C LEU A 264 -3.61 -5.15 20.64
N LEU A 265 -4.81 -5.53 20.19
CA LEU A 265 -5.63 -4.74 19.27
C LEU A 265 -7.01 -4.40 19.88
N PRO A 266 -7.06 -3.65 21.00
CA PRO A 266 -8.31 -3.38 21.71
C PRO A 266 -9.33 -2.58 20.89
N ASN A 267 -8.90 -1.80 19.89
CA ASN A 267 -9.77 -0.98 19.04
C ASN A 267 -10.17 -1.71 17.75
N TYR A 268 -9.95 -3.03 17.67
CA TYR A 268 -10.15 -3.79 16.44
C TYR A 268 -11.55 -3.61 15.83
N ASP A 269 -12.58 -3.63 16.67
CA ASP A 269 -13.97 -3.52 16.23
C ASP A 269 -14.39 -2.08 15.84
N ASP A 270 -13.61 -1.07 16.21
CA ASP A 270 -13.88 0.33 15.89
C ASP A 270 -13.27 0.74 14.54
N ILE A 271 -12.25 0.01 14.09
CA ILE A 271 -11.51 0.31 12.88
C ILE A 271 -11.74 -0.76 11.83
N SER A 272 -12.34 -0.39 10.70
CA SER A 272 -12.58 -1.33 9.61
C SER A 272 -11.28 -1.91 9.05
N ASN A 273 -11.20 -3.23 8.88
CA ASN A 273 -10.10 -3.92 8.17
C ASN A 273 -10.43 -4.16 6.67
N TRP A 274 -11.56 -3.67 6.17
CA TRP A 274 -11.78 -3.38 4.75
C TRP A 274 -11.47 -1.91 4.45
N LYS A 275 -10.37 -1.64 3.77
CA LYS A 275 -9.91 -0.26 3.53
C LYS A 275 -10.24 0.20 2.11
N TYR A 276 -10.38 1.52 1.92
CA TYR A 276 -10.37 2.11 0.57
C TYR A 276 -9.08 1.68 -0.15
N SER A 277 -9.24 1.05 -1.31
CA SER A 277 -8.18 0.49 -2.12
C SER A 277 -8.00 1.29 -3.42
N PRO A 278 -6.98 2.16 -3.52
CA PRO A 278 -6.55 2.74 -4.79
C PRO A 278 -5.75 1.69 -5.57
N THR A 279 -6.45 0.70 -6.12
CA THR A 279 -5.84 -0.45 -6.81
C THR A 279 -5.02 -0.03 -8.03
N HIS A 280 -3.94 -0.75 -8.29
CA HIS A 280 -3.04 -0.49 -9.41
C HIS A 280 -3.23 -1.56 -10.50
N ASN A 281 -4.48 -1.80 -10.93
CA ASN A 281 -4.82 -2.84 -11.91
C ASN A 281 -5.90 -2.33 -12.89
N ILE A 282 -5.71 -1.10 -13.36
CA ILE A 282 -6.67 -0.37 -14.17
C ILE A 282 -6.83 -1.03 -15.54
N GLN A 283 -8.09 -1.13 -15.97
CA GLN A 283 -8.48 -1.50 -17.33
C GLN A 283 -9.43 -0.46 -17.92
N ARG A 284 -9.34 -0.30 -19.24
CA ARG A 284 -10.29 0.51 -19.99
C ARG A 284 -11.69 -0.09 -19.93
N ILE A 285 -11.80 -1.41 -20.09
CA ILE A 285 -13.05 -2.17 -20.04
C ILE A 285 -12.91 -3.24 -18.96
N THR A 286 -13.85 -3.24 -18.03
CA THR A 286 -14.00 -4.19 -16.94
C THR A 286 -15.41 -4.78 -17.02
N PHE A 287 -15.64 -5.90 -16.33
CA PHE A 287 -16.96 -6.51 -16.28
C PHE A 287 -18.04 -5.51 -15.81
N GLN A 288 -17.78 -4.71 -14.79
CA GLN A 288 -18.77 -3.80 -14.22
C GLN A 288 -18.98 -2.50 -15.03
N ASN A 289 -18.10 -2.18 -15.99
CA ASN A 289 -18.25 -0.98 -16.83
C ASN A 289 -18.71 -1.29 -18.28
N GLU A 290 -18.97 -2.56 -18.61
CA GLU A 290 -19.45 -3.00 -19.93
C GLU A 290 -20.89 -2.55 -20.23
N SER A 291 -21.74 -2.42 -19.21
CA SER A 291 -23.12 -1.92 -19.34
C SER A 291 -23.67 -1.43 -18.01
N CYS A 292 -24.79 -0.70 -18.01
CA CYS A 292 -25.45 -0.27 -16.78
C CYS A 292 -25.81 -1.46 -15.89
N ASP A 293 -26.42 -2.50 -16.46
CA ASP A 293 -26.87 -3.71 -15.74
C ASP A 293 -25.72 -4.58 -15.21
N ALA A 294 -24.49 -4.34 -15.70
CA ALA A 294 -23.31 -5.00 -15.16
C ALA A 294 -22.90 -4.43 -13.78
N CYS A 295 -23.35 -3.21 -13.45
CA CYS A 295 -23.17 -2.58 -12.15
C CYS A 295 -24.49 -2.47 -11.38
N HIS A 296 -25.52 -1.87 -11.99
CA HIS A 296 -26.85 -1.71 -11.42
C HIS A 296 -27.59 -3.04 -11.34
N GLY A 297 -28.20 -3.33 -10.19
CA GLY A 297 -28.84 -4.60 -9.88
C GLY A 297 -27.87 -5.78 -9.70
N ASN A 298 -26.56 -5.55 -9.82
CA ASN A 298 -25.56 -6.61 -9.70
C ASN A 298 -24.95 -6.65 -8.29
N GLU A 299 -25.63 -7.31 -7.37
CA GLU A 299 -25.20 -7.39 -5.97
C GLU A 299 -23.83 -8.09 -5.79
N LYS A 300 -23.36 -8.87 -6.77
CA LYS A 300 -22.13 -9.69 -6.66
C LYS A 300 -20.83 -8.89 -6.63
N ILE A 301 -20.86 -7.64 -7.10
CA ILE A 301 -19.69 -6.75 -7.12
C ILE A 301 -19.67 -5.78 -5.93
N PHE A 302 -20.74 -5.74 -5.13
CA PHE A 302 -20.81 -4.93 -3.92
C PHE A 302 -20.46 -5.76 -2.69
N LEU A 303 -19.91 -5.10 -1.66
CA LEU A 303 -19.67 -5.72 -0.36
C LEU A 303 -21.00 -6.11 0.27
N ARG A 304 -21.13 -7.38 0.64
CA ARG A 304 -22.31 -7.94 1.31
C ARG A 304 -21.92 -8.56 2.63
N GLU A 305 -22.91 -8.77 3.48
CA GLU A 305 -22.71 -9.43 4.78
C GLU A 305 -22.08 -10.82 4.63
N GLU A 306 -22.40 -11.57 3.57
CA GLU A 306 -21.79 -12.89 3.29
C GLU A 306 -20.31 -12.83 2.90
N ASP A 307 -19.78 -11.65 2.56
CA ASP A 307 -18.36 -11.46 2.27
C ASP A 307 -17.55 -11.18 3.55
N LEU A 308 -18.22 -10.81 4.64
CA LEU A 308 -17.60 -10.53 5.94
C LEU A 308 -17.45 -11.82 6.73
N LEU A 309 -16.30 -11.98 7.40
CA LEU A 309 -16.05 -13.12 8.28
C LEU A 309 -16.49 -12.81 9.71
N GLU A 310 -16.68 -13.84 10.55
CA GLU A 310 -16.89 -13.63 11.99
C GLU A 310 -15.65 -12.98 12.64
N SER A 311 -14.47 -13.24 12.07
CA SER A 311 -13.18 -12.67 12.45
C SER A 311 -12.97 -11.22 12.00
N ASP A 312 -13.86 -10.66 11.19
CA ASP A 312 -13.76 -9.30 10.67
C ASP A 312 -14.12 -8.25 11.73
N SER A 313 -13.52 -7.06 11.60
CA SER A 313 -13.90 -5.91 12.44
C SER A 313 -15.39 -5.59 12.29
N LYS A 314 -16.09 -5.37 13.40
CA LYS A 314 -17.49 -4.93 13.40
C LYS A 314 -17.72 -3.63 12.62
N ALA A 315 -16.72 -2.75 12.54
CA ALA A 315 -16.81 -1.52 11.76
C ALA A 315 -17.05 -1.76 10.26
N ASN A 316 -16.76 -2.96 9.73
CA ASN A 316 -16.99 -3.29 8.32
C ASN A 316 -18.46 -3.27 7.91
N TRP A 317 -19.38 -3.54 8.83
CA TRP A 317 -20.82 -3.52 8.53
C TRP A 317 -21.27 -2.11 8.10
N ASN A 318 -20.58 -1.06 8.52
CA ASN A 318 -20.86 0.31 8.09
C ASN A 318 -20.51 0.56 6.61
N LEU A 319 -19.70 -0.32 6.01
CA LEU A 319 -19.25 -0.19 4.62
C LEU A 319 -20.18 -0.85 3.61
N ILE A 320 -21.12 -1.68 4.07
CA ILE A 320 -22.11 -2.32 3.21
C ILE A 320 -23.00 -1.23 2.58
N PRO A 321 -22.99 -1.10 1.25
CA PRO A 321 -23.78 -0.10 0.56
C PRO A 321 -25.18 -0.61 0.22
N VAL A 322 -26.07 0.33 -0.15
CA VAL A 322 -27.27 -0.03 -0.92
C VAL A 322 -26.86 -0.24 -2.38
N VAL A 323 -27.26 -1.37 -2.95
CA VAL A 323 -26.99 -1.69 -4.36
C VAL A 323 -27.89 -0.83 -5.25
N PRO A 324 -27.30 0.01 -6.13
CA PRO A 324 -28.06 0.79 -7.11
C PRO A 324 -28.88 -0.13 -8.01
N GLN A 325 -30.11 0.27 -8.31
CA GLN A 325 -31.02 -0.44 -9.23
C GLN A 325 -30.94 0.15 -10.63
#